data_AF-A0A916YVA4-F1
#
_entry.id   AF-A0A916YVA4-F1
#
_cell.length_a   1.000
_cell.length_b   1.000
_cell.length_c   1.000
_cell.angle_alpha   90.00
_cell.angle_beta   90.00
_cell.angle_gamma   90.00
#
_symmetry.space_group_name_H-M   'P 1'
#
loop_
_entity.id
_entity.type
_entity.pdbx_description
1 polymer ?
#
loop_
_entity_poly.entity_id
_entity_poly.type
_entity_poly.pdbx_seq_one_letter_code
_entity_poly.pdbx_strand_id
1 'polypeptide(L)'
;MAIALGLTSTVAFAQSATDVAETPQEEKKKIIKVQCLINGKIAPSNLAFGRKDTELSLKTFPFYEKDRKEKKELVVQEFDVSLLRDGKKVANQTIFGNGSIAYLAALARNEDTYLIQVKEVFEKTKDGALKPYARGVIKLAYLFYDLDMFKPVSGMPLGGIPPLQGNAISANDVK
;
A
#
# COMPACT_ATOMS: atom_id res chain seq x y z
N MET A 1 16.04 78.87 34.48
CA MET A 1 16.36 77.43 34.30
C MET A 1 15.20 76.81 33.51
N ALA A 2 15.52 76.14 32.39
CA ALA A 2 14.72 75.25 31.53
C ALA A 2 13.27 75.67 31.14
N ILE A 3 13.02 76.18 29.92
CA ILE A 3 12.83 75.48 28.62
C ILE A 3 11.40 74.93 28.45
N ALA A 4 10.72 75.50 27.43
CA ALA A 4 9.46 75.09 26.84
C ALA A 4 9.49 73.65 26.30
N LEU A 5 8.34 73.07 25.97
CA LEU A 5 8.08 72.42 24.68
C LEU A 5 6.65 71.87 24.68
N GLY A 6 5.85 72.35 23.71
CA GLY A 6 4.64 71.65 23.32
C GLY A 6 4.98 70.33 22.64
N LEU A 7 3.99 69.45 22.54
CA LEU A 7 3.99 68.45 21.49
C LEU A 7 2.56 68.14 21.06
N THR A 8 2.43 68.27 19.75
CA THR A 8 1.30 68.08 18.86
C THR A 8 0.89 66.61 18.74
N SER A 9 -0.39 66.46 18.39
CA SER A 9 -1.10 65.31 17.84
C SER A 9 -0.25 64.28 17.09
N THR A 10 -0.49 62.99 17.37
CA THR A 10 -0.46 61.94 16.34
C THR A 10 -1.60 60.95 16.57
N VAL A 11 -2.54 60.97 15.63
CA VAL A 11 -3.54 59.91 15.43
C VAL A 11 -2.75 58.70 14.92
N ALA A 12 -2.68 57.62 15.69
CA ALA A 12 -2.09 56.37 15.24
C ALA A 12 -3.07 55.69 14.28
N PHE A 13 -2.73 55.70 12.99
CA PHE A 13 -3.30 54.80 12.00
C PHE A 13 -2.98 53.35 12.39
N ALA A 14 -3.98 52.60 12.81
CA ALA A 14 -3.90 51.15 12.89
C ALA A 14 -3.89 50.59 11.46
N GLN A 15 -2.72 50.21 10.96
CA GLN A 15 -2.62 49.34 9.78
C GLN A 15 -3.21 47.99 10.18
N SER A 16 -4.41 47.70 9.70
CA SER A 16 -4.98 46.36 9.77
C SER A 16 -4.14 45.47 8.85
N ALA A 17 -3.27 44.66 9.46
CA ALA A 17 -2.69 43.51 8.80
C ALA A 17 -3.86 42.57 8.48
N THR A 18 -4.29 42.56 7.22
CA THR A 18 -5.06 41.47 6.67
C THR A 18 -4.22 40.20 6.79
N ASP A 19 -4.50 39.42 7.83
CA ASP A 19 -4.21 37.99 7.87
C ASP A 19 -4.89 37.39 6.64
N VAL A 20 -4.12 37.25 5.56
CA VAL A 20 -4.50 36.40 4.44
C VAL A 20 -4.38 34.99 4.98
N ALA A 21 -5.47 34.49 5.58
CA ALA A 21 -5.63 33.09 5.88
C ALA A 21 -5.41 32.33 4.57
N GLU A 22 -4.24 31.68 4.46
CA GLU A 22 -3.94 30.77 3.38
C GLU A 22 -5.06 29.73 3.37
N THR A 23 -5.94 29.83 2.37
CA THR A 23 -6.89 28.77 2.05
C THR A 23 -6.13 27.45 2.04
N PRO A 24 -6.57 26.42 2.77
CA PRO A 24 -5.91 25.12 2.77
C PRO A 24 -5.76 24.70 1.31
N GLN A 25 -4.52 24.65 0.81
CA GLN A 25 -4.26 24.04 -0.47
C GLN A 25 -4.81 22.62 -0.36
N GLU A 26 -5.83 22.35 -1.16
CA GLU A 26 -6.39 21.03 -1.34
C GLU A 26 -5.22 20.08 -1.64
N GLU A 27 -4.78 19.31 -0.65
CA GLU A 27 -3.70 18.35 -0.80
C GLU A 27 -4.12 17.40 -1.90
N LYS A 28 -3.59 17.60 -3.11
CA LYS A 28 -3.84 16.70 -4.24
C LYS A 28 -3.59 15.29 -3.76
N LYS A 29 -4.65 14.48 -3.77
CA LYS A 29 -4.61 13.08 -3.33
C LYS A 29 -3.47 12.37 -4.05
N LYS A 30 -2.39 12.10 -3.32
CA LYS A 30 -1.18 11.43 -3.84
C LYS A 30 -1.57 9.99 -4.14
N ILE A 31 -1.62 9.63 -5.43
CA ILE A 31 -1.92 8.26 -5.86
C ILE A 31 -0.60 7.48 -5.92
N ILE A 32 -0.59 6.30 -5.30
CA ILE A 32 0.56 5.40 -5.23
C ILE A 32 0.21 4.09 -5.91
N LYS A 33 1.15 3.54 -6.65
CA LYS A 33 1.10 2.17 -7.15
C LYS A 33 1.95 1.27 -6.25
N VAL A 34 1.36 0.20 -5.74
CA VAL A 34 2.07 -0.85 -5.00
C VAL A 34 2.21 -2.06 -5.92
N GLN A 35 3.42 -2.63 -5.98
CA GLN A 35 3.71 -3.89 -6.65
C GLN A 35 4.16 -4.91 -5.61
N CYS A 36 3.53 -6.07 -5.61
CA CYS A 36 3.95 -7.19 -4.79
C CYS A 36 5.04 -7.98 -5.51
N LEU A 37 6.06 -8.38 -4.78
CA LEU A 37 7.08 -9.31 -5.22
C LEU A 37 7.02 -10.55 -4.34
N ILE A 38 7.09 -11.71 -4.99
CA ILE A 38 7.10 -13.03 -4.36
C ILE A 38 8.38 -13.75 -4.79
N ASN A 39 9.18 -14.20 -3.82
CA ASN A 39 10.49 -14.83 -4.06
C ASN A 39 11.37 -14.00 -5.04
N GLY A 40 11.36 -12.67 -4.88
CA GLY A 40 12.11 -11.72 -5.71
C GLY A 40 11.51 -11.40 -7.09
N LYS A 41 10.40 -12.03 -7.49
CA LYS A 41 9.74 -11.83 -8.80
C LYS A 41 8.45 -11.02 -8.65
N ILE A 42 8.11 -10.20 -9.64
CA ILE A 42 6.86 -9.43 -9.64
C ILE A 42 5.69 -10.40 -9.71
N ALA A 43 4.76 -10.29 -8.76
CA ALA A 43 3.51 -11.03 -8.73
C ALA A 43 2.41 -10.25 -9.47
N PRO A 44 2.00 -10.65 -10.68
CA PRO A 44 0.89 -10.00 -11.36
C PRO A 44 -0.41 -10.27 -10.61
N SER A 45 -1.37 -9.36 -10.72
CA SER A 45 -2.62 -9.36 -9.92
C SER A 45 -3.52 -10.58 -10.14
N ASN A 46 -3.28 -11.36 -11.19
CA ASN A 46 -3.99 -12.60 -11.52
C ASN A 46 -3.22 -13.87 -11.14
N LEU A 47 -2.06 -13.76 -10.49
CA LEU A 47 -1.25 -14.91 -10.08
C LEU A 47 -1.82 -15.56 -8.81
N ALA A 48 -1.74 -16.88 -8.73
CA ALA A 48 -1.92 -17.64 -7.49
C ALA A 48 -0.56 -17.93 -6.85
N PHE A 49 -0.48 -17.87 -5.52
CA PHE A 49 0.68 -18.27 -4.74
C PHE A 49 0.59 -19.74 -4.36
N GLY A 50 1.70 -20.46 -4.52
CA GLY A 50 1.84 -21.83 -4.06
C GLY A 50 2.50 -21.92 -2.68
N ARG A 51 2.66 -23.14 -2.17
CA ARG A 51 3.28 -23.39 -0.85
C ARG A 51 4.77 -23.03 -0.78
N LYS A 52 5.44 -22.95 -1.94
CA LYS A 52 6.87 -22.57 -2.08
C LYS A 52 7.05 -21.05 -2.18
N ASP A 53 5.97 -20.31 -2.35
CA ASP A 53 5.96 -18.86 -2.50
C ASP A 53 5.91 -18.20 -1.12
N THR A 54 7.05 -18.17 -0.43
CA THR A 54 7.09 -17.79 0.98
C THR A 54 7.67 -16.42 1.24
N GLU A 55 8.48 -15.83 0.35
CA GLU A 55 9.10 -14.53 0.60
C GLU A 55 8.31 -13.40 -0.07
N LEU A 56 7.78 -12.47 0.73
CA LEU A 56 7.06 -11.29 0.25
C LEU A 56 7.87 -10.01 0.44
N SER A 57 7.83 -9.16 -0.57
CA SER A 57 8.26 -7.76 -0.48
C SER A 57 7.37 -6.86 -1.33
N LEU A 58 7.31 -5.58 -1.00
CA LEU A 58 6.50 -4.59 -1.72
C LEU A 58 7.41 -3.52 -2.33
N LYS A 59 7.11 -3.12 -3.57
CA LYS A 59 7.69 -1.93 -4.21
C LYS A 59 6.61 -0.89 -4.43
N THR A 60 6.92 0.36 -4.12
CA THR A 60 5.98 1.47 -4.25
C THR A 60 6.49 2.54 -5.19
N PHE A 61 5.59 3.08 -6.02
CA PHE A 61 5.90 4.10 -7.00
C PHE A 61 4.84 5.20 -6.98
N PRO A 62 5.22 6.48 -7.18
CA PRO A 62 4.26 7.52 -7.45
C PRO A 62 3.49 7.19 -8.74
N PHE A 63 2.17 7.39 -8.74
CA PHE A 63 1.35 7.15 -9.92
C PHE A 63 1.58 8.23 -10.99
N TYR A 64 1.59 9.50 -10.57
CA TYR A 64 1.74 10.64 -11.48
C TYR A 64 3.20 10.81 -11.94
N GLU A 65 3.39 11.06 -13.24
CA GLU A 65 4.72 11.25 -13.83
C GLU A 65 5.48 12.45 -13.25
N LYS A 66 4.77 13.49 -12.82
CA LYS A 66 5.40 14.68 -12.21
C LYS A 66 6.20 14.31 -10.96
N ASP A 67 5.64 13.46 -10.10
CA ASP A 67 6.31 12.97 -8.88
C ASP A 67 7.41 11.95 -9.20
N ARG A 68 7.30 11.19 -10.31
CA ARG A 68 8.36 10.28 -10.75
C ARG A 68 9.62 11.01 -11.21
N LYS A 69 9.48 12.20 -11.82
CA LYS A 69 10.62 13.05 -12.21
C LYS A 69 11.41 13.54 -11.01
N GLU A 70 10.76 13.70 -9.86
CA GLU A 70 11.41 14.08 -8.59
C GLU A 70 12.22 12.93 -7.96
N LYS A 71 12.20 11.72 -8.53
CA LYS A 71 12.93 10.53 -8.07
C LYS A 71 12.74 10.24 -6.57
N LYS A 72 11.54 10.49 -6.04
CA LYS A 72 11.20 10.18 -4.65
C LYS A 72 11.29 8.68 -4.41
N GLU A 73 12.09 8.28 -3.42
CA GLU A 73 12.20 6.90 -2.98
C GLU A 73 11.06 6.62 -1.99
N LEU A 74 10.04 5.89 -2.45
CA LEU A 74 8.90 5.52 -1.61
C LEU A 74 9.11 4.13 -1.00
N VAL A 75 8.80 3.99 0.29
CA VAL A 75 9.03 2.78 1.07
C VAL A 75 7.80 2.43 1.89
N VAL A 76 7.49 1.14 1.98
CA VAL A 76 6.53 0.57 2.93
C VAL A 76 7.32 -0.01 4.10
N GLN A 77 7.10 0.52 5.29
CA GLN A 77 7.78 0.04 6.49
C GLN A 77 7.15 -1.26 7.01
N GLU A 78 5.82 -1.31 7.04
CA GLU A 78 5.07 -2.47 7.50
C GLU A 78 3.82 -2.71 6.65
N PHE A 79 3.43 -3.97 6.54
CA PHE A 79 2.17 -4.36 5.92
C PHE A 79 1.61 -5.62 6.58
N ASP A 80 0.28 -5.72 6.58
CA ASP A 80 -0.44 -6.86 7.15
C ASP A 80 -0.80 -7.84 6.05
N VAL A 81 -0.53 -9.13 6.26
CA VAL A 81 -0.99 -10.21 5.39
C VAL A 81 -2.00 -11.04 6.14
N SER A 82 -3.22 -11.15 5.62
CA SER A 82 -4.29 -11.99 6.16
C SER A 82 -4.57 -13.15 5.22
N LEU A 83 -4.68 -14.36 5.77
CA LEU A 83 -5.20 -15.52 5.05
C LEU A 83 -6.72 -15.55 5.26
N LEU A 84 -7.48 -15.54 4.17
CA LEU A 84 -8.93 -15.60 4.16
C LEU A 84 -9.42 -16.93 3.57
N ARG A 85 -10.42 -17.53 4.20
CA ARG A 85 -11.14 -18.72 3.71
C ARG A 85 -12.62 -18.41 3.68
N ASP A 86 -13.25 -18.56 2.52
CA ASP A 86 -14.67 -18.21 2.33
C ASP A 86 -14.99 -16.79 2.81
N GLY A 87 -14.06 -15.84 2.59
CA GLY A 87 -14.15 -14.45 3.04
C GLY A 87 -13.87 -14.21 4.53
N LYS A 88 -13.66 -15.25 5.34
CA LYS A 88 -13.36 -15.14 6.78
C LYS A 88 -11.86 -15.18 7.04
N LYS A 89 -11.37 -14.32 7.93
CA LYS A 89 -9.97 -14.31 8.34
C LYS A 89 -9.63 -15.56 9.16
N VAL A 90 -8.66 -16.34 8.68
CA VAL A 90 -8.15 -17.56 9.31
C VAL A 90 -6.90 -17.26 10.13
N ALA A 91 -5.98 -16.49 9.57
CA ALA A 91 -4.72 -16.11 10.19
C ALA A 91 -4.26 -14.74 9.68
N ASN A 92 -3.38 -14.09 10.43
CA ASN A 92 -2.73 -12.86 10.01
C ASN A 92 -1.26 -12.84 10.46
N GLN A 93 -0.47 -12.07 9.73
CA GLN A 93 0.92 -11.81 10.03
C GLN A 93 1.27 -10.40 9.59
N THR A 94 1.92 -9.62 10.45
CA THR A 94 2.48 -8.32 10.08
C THR A 94 3.92 -8.52 9.64
N ILE A 95 4.30 -7.91 8.52
CA ILE A 95 5.64 -7.99 7.92
C ILE A 95 6.26 -6.61 7.88
N PHE A 96 7.51 -6.50 8.31
CA PHE A 96 8.31 -5.27 8.29
C PHE A 96 9.28 -5.30 7.10
N GLY A 97 9.09 -4.40 6.12
CA GLY A 97 9.91 -4.30 4.91
C GLY A 97 9.76 -5.48 3.96
N ASN A 98 10.53 -6.55 4.19
CA ASN A 98 10.46 -7.81 3.47
C ASN A 98 10.45 -8.96 4.48
N GLY A 99 9.71 -10.03 4.20
CA GLY A 99 9.60 -11.12 5.15
C GLY A 99 8.91 -12.37 4.62
N SER A 100 8.94 -13.41 5.44
CA SER A 100 8.40 -14.71 5.10
C SER A 100 6.96 -14.88 5.57
N ILE A 101 6.11 -15.38 4.67
CA ILE A 101 4.75 -15.87 4.93
C ILE A 101 4.67 -17.40 5.03
N ALA A 102 5.79 -18.09 5.28
CA ALA A 102 5.81 -19.55 5.38
C ALA A 102 4.76 -20.09 6.39
N TYR A 103 4.54 -19.36 7.48
CA TYR A 103 3.48 -19.67 8.44
C TYR A 103 2.08 -19.67 7.80
N LEU A 104 1.74 -18.61 7.06
CA LEU A 104 0.45 -18.53 6.37
C LEU A 104 0.34 -19.57 5.25
N ALA A 105 1.41 -19.79 4.50
CA ALA A 105 1.48 -20.81 3.44
C ALA A 105 1.30 -22.24 3.97
N ALA A 106 1.77 -22.53 5.19
CA ALA A 106 1.56 -23.82 5.82
C ALA A 106 0.07 -24.09 6.13
N LEU A 107 -0.67 -23.04 6.52
CA LEU A 107 -2.09 -23.10 6.90
C LEU A 107 -3.06 -23.00 5.70
N ALA A 108 -2.58 -22.49 4.59
CA ALA A 108 -3.37 -22.26 3.39
C ALA A 108 -3.88 -23.55 2.76
N ARG A 109 -5.11 -23.49 2.27
CA ARG A 109 -5.80 -24.49 1.43
C ARG A 109 -6.08 -23.87 0.08
N ASN A 110 -6.21 -24.70 -0.94
CA ASN A 110 -6.57 -24.23 -2.28
C ASN A 110 -7.83 -23.36 -2.21
N GLU A 111 -7.81 -22.27 -2.98
CA GLU A 111 -8.86 -21.24 -3.03
C GLU A 111 -8.91 -20.28 -1.82
N ASP A 112 -8.07 -20.48 -0.80
CA ASP A 112 -7.84 -19.44 0.20
C ASP A 112 -7.25 -18.19 -0.49
N THR A 113 -7.42 -17.01 0.13
CA THR A 113 -6.94 -15.74 -0.41
C THR A 113 -5.98 -15.07 0.58
N TYR A 114 -4.81 -14.64 0.10
CA TYR A 114 -3.96 -13.69 0.80
C TYR A 114 -4.44 -12.27 0.54
N LEU A 115 -4.85 -11.58 1.60
CA LEU A 115 -5.15 -10.16 1.59
C LEU A 115 -3.98 -9.39 2.22
N ILE A 116 -3.23 -8.68 1.39
CA ILE A 116 -2.13 -7.80 1.80
C ILE A 116 -2.68 -6.39 1.97
N GLN A 117 -2.42 -5.77 3.11
CA GLN A 117 -2.88 -4.44 3.46
C GLN A 117 -1.71 -3.53 3.83
N VAL A 118 -1.56 -2.44 3.11
CA VAL A 118 -0.60 -1.36 3.40
C VAL A 118 -1.39 -0.20 3.96
N LYS A 119 -1.01 0.29 5.15
CA LYS A 119 -1.70 1.42 5.81
C LYS A 119 -1.04 2.77 5.53
N GLU A 120 0.29 2.77 5.40
CA GLU A 120 1.08 3.98 5.26
C GLU A 120 2.27 3.74 4.32
N VAL A 121 2.58 4.75 3.51
CA VAL A 121 3.75 4.78 2.63
C VAL A 121 4.58 6.00 3.00
N PHE A 122 5.88 5.80 3.11
CA PHE A 122 6.84 6.83 3.50
C PHE A 122 7.70 7.25 2.31
N GLU A 123 8.10 8.50 2.28
CA GLU A 123 9.20 8.99 1.45
C GLU A 123 10.48 8.88 2.27
N LYS A 124 11.48 8.21 1.71
CA LYS A 124 12.83 8.17 2.28
C LYS A 124 13.58 9.40 1.78
N THR A 125 13.93 10.25 2.73
CA THR A 125 14.66 11.49 2.50
C THR A 125 16.16 11.23 2.30
N LYS A 126 16.90 12.23 1.81
CA LYS A 126 18.35 12.12 1.55
C LYS A 126 19.16 11.82 2.82
N ASP A 127 18.68 12.30 3.95
CA ASP A 127 19.21 12.06 5.30
C ASP A 127 18.81 10.70 5.87
N GLY A 128 18.03 9.89 5.13
CA GLY A 128 17.61 8.56 5.54
C GLY A 128 16.37 8.54 6.44
N ALA A 129 15.84 9.71 6.82
CA ALA A 129 14.61 9.80 7.60
C ALA A 129 13.38 9.41 6.75
N LEU A 130 12.40 8.77 7.39
CA LEU A 130 11.13 8.40 6.79
C LEU A 130 10.09 9.48 7.08
N LYS A 131 9.56 10.11 6.03
CA LYS A 131 8.47 11.09 6.14
C LYS A 131 7.17 10.48 5.60
N PRO A 132 6.04 10.58 6.32
CA PRO A 132 4.75 10.14 5.79
C PRO A 132 4.46 10.77 4.42
N TYR A 133 4.26 9.93 3.41
CA TYR A 133 3.97 10.40 2.05
C TYR A 133 2.50 10.24 1.70
N ALA A 134 1.91 9.08 2.02
CA ALA A 134 0.45 8.89 1.97
C ALA A 134 -0.03 7.94 3.06
N ARG A 135 -1.26 8.21 3.52
CA ARG A 135 -2.00 7.38 4.48
C ARG A 135 -3.28 6.89 3.81
N GLY A 136 -3.56 5.61 3.97
CA GLY A 136 -4.73 4.97 3.39
C GLY A 136 -4.51 3.48 3.21
N VAL A 137 -5.60 2.71 3.31
CA VAL A 137 -5.51 1.25 3.21
C VAL A 137 -5.48 0.84 1.74
N ILE A 138 -4.29 0.47 1.25
CA ILE A 138 -4.12 -0.16 -0.06
C ILE A 138 -4.23 -1.67 0.13
N LYS A 139 -5.11 -2.32 -0.64
CA LYS A 139 -5.36 -3.76 -0.55
C LYS A 139 -4.91 -4.46 -1.83
N LEU A 140 -4.15 -5.54 -1.68
CA LEU A 140 -3.82 -6.47 -2.76
C LEU A 140 -4.36 -7.85 -2.36
N ALA A 141 -5.00 -8.54 -3.29
CA ALA A 141 -5.56 -9.87 -3.06
C ALA A 141 -4.92 -10.87 -4.03
N TYR A 142 -4.43 -11.99 -3.50
CA TYR A 142 -3.83 -13.08 -4.27
C TYR A 142 -4.46 -14.40 -3.85
N LEU A 143 -4.83 -15.24 -4.82
CA LEU A 143 -5.32 -16.58 -4.52
C LEU A 143 -4.17 -17.47 -4.07
N PHE A 144 -4.43 -18.41 -3.17
CA PHE A 144 -3.55 -19.54 -2.92
C PHE A 144 -4.02 -20.73 -3.73
N TYR A 145 -3.10 -21.33 -4.47
CA TYR A 145 -3.37 -22.55 -5.22
C TYR A 145 -2.12 -23.41 -5.28
N ASP A 146 -2.16 -24.56 -4.62
CA ASP A 146 -1.08 -25.51 -4.57
C ASP A 146 -1.34 -26.62 -5.60
N LEU A 147 -0.63 -26.53 -6.74
CA LEU A 147 -0.69 -27.56 -7.79
C LEU A 147 -0.05 -28.88 -7.34
N ASP A 148 0.86 -28.85 -6.37
CA ASP A 148 1.54 -30.06 -5.87
C ASP A 148 0.60 -30.94 -5.01
N MET A 149 -0.57 -30.43 -4.61
CA MET A 149 -1.62 -31.22 -3.95
C MET A 149 -2.43 -32.10 -4.91
N PHE A 150 -2.38 -31.81 -6.22
CA PHE A 150 -2.90 -32.71 -7.24
C PHE A 150 -1.85 -33.77 -7.56
N LYS A 151 -1.65 -34.73 -6.66
CA LYS A 151 -1.13 -36.02 -7.12
C LYS A 151 -2.24 -36.65 -7.98
N PRO A 152 -2.07 -36.82 -9.30
CA PRO A 152 -2.98 -37.69 -10.02
C PRO A 152 -2.90 -39.05 -9.32
N VAL A 153 -4.04 -39.58 -8.89
CA VAL A 153 -4.12 -40.98 -8.49
C VAL A 153 -3.73 -41.76 -9.75
N SER A 154 -2.53 -42.33 -9.74
CA SER A 154 -2.02 -43.13 -10.85
C SER A 154 -2.98 -44.29 -11.09
N GLY A 155 -3.87 -44.14 -12.07
CA GLY A 155 -4.85 -45.18 -12.42
C GLY A 155 -6.20 -44.77 -13.02
N MET A 156 -6.53 -43.48 -13.19
CA MET A 156 -7.80 -43.09 -13.85
C MET A 156 -7.60 -42.41 -15.21
N PRO A 157 -8.43 -42.72 -16.23
CA PRO A 157 -8.29 -42.19 -17.58
C PRO A 157 -8.52 -40.67 -17.62
N LEU A 158 -7.71 -39.99 -18.43
CA LEU A 158 -7.72 -38.55 -18.67
C LEU A 158 -9.06 -38.11 -19.29
N GLY A 159 -10.02 -37.72 -18.46
CA GLY A 159 -11.28 -37.13 -18.89
C GLY A 159 -11.75 -36.10 -17.88
N GLY A 160 -11.45 -34.83 -18.13
CA GLY A 160 -12.05 -33.70 -17.41
C GLY A 160 -11.11 -33.00 -16.43
N ILE A 161 -10.19 -32.20 -16.95
CA ILE A 161 -9.69 -31.03 -16.20
C ILE A 161 -10.66 -29.90 -16.52
N PRO A 162 -11.51 -29.42 -15.61
CA PRO A 162 -12.27 -28.20 -15.86
C PRO A 162 -11.28 -27.03 -15.94
N PRO A 163 -11.41 -26.14 -16.94
CA PRO A 163 -10.56 -24.96 -17.02
C PRO A 163 -10.79 -24.08 -15.79
N LEU A 164 -9.70 -23.67 -15.14
CA LEU A 164 -9.69 -22.65 -14.08
C LEU A 164 -10.24 -21.33 -14.67
N GLN A 165 -11.54 -21.08 -14.53
CA GLN A 165 -12.13 -19.77 -14.77
C GLN A 165 -11.88 -18.90 -13.52
N GLY A 166 -10.77 -18.16 -13.52
CA GLY A 166 -10.54 -17.11 -12.55
C GLY A 166 -11.41 -15.89 -12.90
N ASN A 167 -12.38 -15.56 -12.04
CA ASN A 167 -13.10 -14.31 -12.14
C ASN A 167 -12.17 -13.14 -11.76
N ALA A 168 -11.83 -12.29 -12.72
CA ALA A 168 -11.20 -11.01 -12.45
C ALA A 168 -12.25 -10.05 -11.89
N ILE A 169 -12.13 -9.68 -10.61
CA ILE A 169 -12.97 -8.63 -10.01
C ILE A 169 -12.27 -7.29 -10.24
N SER A 170 -12.92 -6.41 -11.00
CA SER A 170 -12.47 -5.04 -11.24
C SER A 170 -12.76 -4.18 -10.01
N ALA A 171 -11.87 -3.26 -9.67
CA ALA A 171 -12.02 -2.32 -8.55
C ALA A 171 -13.19 -1.31 -8.70
N ASN A 172 -13.99 -1.42 -9.77
CA ASN A 172 -15.19 -0.61 -10.00
C ASN A 172 -16.50 -1.30 -9.59
N ASP A 173 -16.48 -2.57 -9.13
CA ASP A 173 -17.70 -3.35 -8.87
C ASP A 173 -18.11 -3.44 -7.38
N VAL A 174 -17.80 -2.43 -6.57
CA VAL A 174 -18.35 -2.31 -5.21
C VAL A 174 -19.36 -1.17 -5.17
N LYS A 175 -20.65 -1.53 -5.17
CA LYS A 175 -21.76 -0.62 -4.81
C LYS A 175 -21.89 -0.50 -3.30
#